data_AF-F6HBZ3-F1
#
_entry.id   AF-F6HBZ3-F1
#
_cell.length_a   1.000
_cell.length_b   1.000
_cell.length_c   1.000
_cell.angle_alpha   90.00
_cell.angle_beta   90.00
_cell.angle_gamma   90.00
#
_symmetry.space_group_name_H-M   'P 1'
#
loop_
_entity.id
_entity.type
_entity.pdbx_description
1 polymer ?
#
loop_
_entity_poly.entity_id
_entity_poly.type
_entity_poly.pdbx_seq_one_letter_code
_entity_poly.pdbx_strand_id
1 'polypeptide(L)' 'MLDRALVVSELQTGASMMEQLVPEITTHVLSYLDYPSLSRLSMTNSLMRKAANDDNAWKALYYKVVEKEILNLGFLIFGA' A
#
# COMPACT_ATOMS: atom_id res chain seq x y z
N MET A 1 35.23 0.51 4.69
CA MET A 1 34.08 -0.37 4.40
C MET A 1 33.23 -0.62 5.64
N LEU A 2 33.83 -0.83 6.83
CA LEU A 2 33.12 -0.99 8.12
C LEU A 2 32.26 0.24 8.53
N ASP A 3 32.75 1.47 8.33
CA ASP A 3 31.97 2.70 8.60
C ASP A 3 30.63 2.77 7.86
N ARG A 4 30.59 2.30 6.61
CA ARG A 4 29.39 2.39 5.78
C ARG A 4 28.31 1.42 6.24
N ALA A 5 28.71 0.25 6.76
CA ALA A 5 27.78 -0.75 7.29
C ALA A 5 27.19 -0.30 8.63
N LEU A 6 27.97 0.36 9.48
CA LEU A 6 27.50 0.91 10.75
C LEU A 6 26.50 2.06 10.53
N VAL A 7 26.79 2.98 9.60
CA VAL A 7 25.87 4.08 9.23
C VAL A 7 24.54 3.57 8.67
N VAL A 8 24.57 2.48 7.89
CA VAL A 8 23.34 1.84 7.38
C VAL A 8 22.55 1.19 8.54
N SER A 9 23.22 0.58 9.51
CA SER A 9 22.56 -0.03 10.66
C SER A 9 21.93 0.99 11.62
N GLU A 10 22.57 2.15 11.84
CA GLU A 10 22.00 3.22 12.66
C GLU A 10 20.79 3.87 11.97
N LEU A 11 20.84 4.08 10.65
CA LEU A 11 19.68 4.55 9.88
C LEU A 11 18.50 3.56 9.92
N GLN A 12 18.79 2.25 9.96
CA GLN A 12 17.76 1.22 10.10
C GLN A 12 17.14 1.18 11.49
N THR A 13 17.86 1.56 12.54
CA THR A 13 17.37 1.49 13.93
C THR A 13 16.33 2.58 14.23
N GLY A 14 16.30 3.66 13.44
CA GLY A 14 15.27 4.72 13.50
C GLY A 14 14.13 4.58 12.47
N ALA A 15 14.22 3.62 11.55
CA ALA A 15 13.24 3.43 10.48
C ALA A 15 12.02 2.65 11.00
N SER A 16 10.80 3.10 10.68
CA SER A 16 9.60 2.34 11.04
C SER A 16 9.56 1.00 10.30
N MET A 17 8.86 -0.01 10.84
CA MET A 17 8.74 -1.32 10.16
C MET A 17 8.29 -1.21 8.70
N MET A 18 7.46 -0.20 8.36
CA MET A 18 7.02 0.07 6.98
C MET A 18 8.11 0.62 6.07
N GLU A 19 9.11 1.30 6.61
CA GLU A 19 10.26 1.81 5.84
C GLU A 19 11.31 0.71 5.58
N GLN A 20 11.29 -0.34 6.39
CA GLN A 20 12.15 -1.52 6.24
C GLN A 20 11.50 -2.61 5.37
N LEU A 21 10.20 -2.51 5.08
CA LEU A 21 9.47 -3.47 4.26
C LEU A 21 9.91 -3.39 2.80
N VAL A 22 10.15 -4.56 2.19
CA VAL A 22 10.45 -4.64 0.75
C VAL A 22 9.30 -4.08 -0.08
N PRO A 23 9.59 -3.46 -1.24
CA PRO A 23 8.57 -2.79 -2.08
C PRO A 23 7.39 -3.70 -2.43
N GLU A 24 7.63 -4.97 -2.74
CA GLU A 24 6.60 -5.93 -3.14
C GLU A 24 5.62 -6.22 -2.00
N ILE A 25 6.12 -6.39 -0.78
CA ILE A 25 5.27 -6.62 0.40
C ILE A 25 4.51 -5.33 0.74
N THR A 26 5.16 -4.18 0.64
CA THR A 26 4.50 -2.87 0.80
C THR A 26 3.32 -2.76 -0.15
N THR A 27 3.52 -2.97 -1.45
CA THR A 27 2.45 -2.94 -2.46
C THR A 27 1.34 -3.95 -2.14
N HIS A 28 1.70 -5.15 -1.69
CA HIS A 28 0.71 -6.15 -1.30
C HIS A 28 -0.15 -5.69 -0.12
N VAL A 29 0.45 -5.16 0.95
CA VAL A 29 -0.27 -4.62 2.11
C VAL A 29 -1.14 -3.44 1.71
N LEU A 30 -0.61 -2.51 0.92
CA LEU A 30 -1.36 -1.34 0.44
C LEU A 30 -2.57 -1.72 -0.39
N SER A 31 -2.50 -2.82 -1.15
CA SER A 31 -3.64 -3.30 -1.94
C SER A 31 -4.87 -3.66 -1.10
N TYR A 32 -4.73 -3.91 0.20
CA TYR A 32 -5.84 -4.17 1.12
C TYR A 32 -6.51 -2.91 1.66
N LEU A 33 -5.87 -1.75 1.53
CA LEU A 33 -6.41 -0.51 2.05
C LEU A 33 -7.53 0.03 1.15
N ASP A 34 -8.52 0.65 1.78
CA ASP A 34 -9.54 1.43 1.13
C ASP A 34 -9.04 2.85 0.80
N TYR A 35 -9.74 3.51 -0.12
CA TYR A 35 -9.37 4.83 -0.64
C TYR A 35 -9.05 5.87 0.47
N PRO A 36 -9.89 6.03 1.52
CA PRO A 36 -9.61 6.96 2.61
C PRO A 36 -8.36 6.61 3.43
N SER A 37 -8.09 5.33 3.64
CA SER A 37 -6.92 4.88 4.41
C SER A 37 -5.63 5.06 3.61
N LEU A 38 -5.66 4.80 2.31
CA LEU A 38 -4.54 5.04 1.39
C LEU A 38 -4.20 6.54 1.31
N SER A 39 -5.22 7.40 1.26
CA SER A 39 -5.07 8.86 1.30
C SER A 39 -4.42 9.34 2.60
N ARG A 40 -4.89 8.87 3.77
CA ARG A 40 -4.28 9.19 5.07
C ARG A 40 -2.85 8.71 5.17
N LEU A 41 -2.57 7.51 4.66
CA LEU A 41 -1.21 6.96 4.63
C LEU A 41 -0.26 7.84 3.78
N SER A 42 -0.73 8.44 2.70
CA SER A 42 0.11 9.34 1.88
C SER A 42 0.63 10.57 2.64
N MET A 43 0.01 10.91 3.77
CA MET A 43 0.34 12.09 4.57
C MET A 43 1.35 11.83 5.69
N THR A 44 1.69 10.59 6.01
CA THR A 44 2.53 10.27 7.19
C THR A 44 4.01 10.60 6.99
N ASN A 45 4.63 10.16 5.89
CA ASN A 45 6.01 10.48 5.55
C ASN A 45 6.23 10.41 4.03
N SER A 46 7.42 10.78 3.56
CA SER A 46 7.74 10.81 2.12
C SER A 46 7.74 9.43 1.48
N LEU A 47 8.14 8.38 2.20
CA LEU A 47 8.17 7.00 1.70
C LEU A 47 6.76 6.45 1.53
N MET A 48 5.91 6.64 2.53
CA MET A 48 4.49 6.31 2.49
C MET A 48 3.75 7.12 1.43
N ARG A 49 4.11 8.40 1.24
CA ARG A 49 3.60 9.20 0.13
C ARG A 49 3.94 8.57 -1.22
N LYS A 50 5.19 8.14 -1.42
CA LYS A 50 5.60 7.47 -2.66
C LYS A 50 4.84 6.16 -2.86
N ALA A 51 4.75 5.32 -1.82
CA ALA A 51 4.09 4.02 -1.90
C ALA A 51 2.57 4.15 -2.10
N ALA A 52 1.92 5.11 -1.45
CA ALA A 52 0.49 5.39 -1.60
C ALA A 52 0.14 6.02 -2.96
N ASN A 53 1.10 6.66 -3.65
CA ASN A 53 0.91 7.20 -4.99
C ASN A 53 1.39 6.25 -6.10
N ASP A 54 1.65 4.98 -5.77
CA ASP A 54 2.03 3.96 -6.76
C ASP A 54 0.82 3.49 -7.59
N ASP A 55 0.96 3.48 -8.91
CA ASP A 55 -0.12 3.09 -9.84
C ASP A 55 -0.70 1.70 -9.55
N ASN A 56 0.11 0.76 -9.03
CA ASN A 56 -0.37 -0.59 -8.73
C ASN A 56 -1.34 -0.60 -7.56
N ALA A 57 -1.15 0.27 -6.57
CA ALA A 57 -2.07 0.40 -5.43
C ALA A 57 -3.44 0.92 -5.91
N TRP A 58 -3.45 1.92 -6.79
CA TRP A 58 -4.67 2.49 -7.38
C TRP A 58 -5.37 1.50 -8.32
N LYS A 59 -4.60 0.75 -9.11
CA LYS A 59 -5.13 -0.27 -10.01
C LYS A 59 -5.78 -1.43 -9.24
N ALA A 60 -5.17 -1.89 -8.15
CA ALA A 60 -5.74 -2.92 -7.29
C ALA A 60 -7.05 -2.46 -6.65
N LEU A 61 -7.11 -1.21 -6.19
CA LEU A 61 -8.32 -0.62 -5.63
C LEU A 61 -9.44 -0.52 -6.67
N TYR A 62 -9.12 -0.08 -7.88
CA TYR A 62 -10.07 -0.02 -8.99
C TYR A 62 -10.68 -1.39 -9.30
N TYR A 63 -9.84 -2.43 -9.45
CA TYR A 63 -10.35 -3.78 -9.71
C TYR A 63 -11.26 -4.29 -8.59
N LYS A 64 -10.92 -4.04 -7.32
CA LYS A 64 -11.76 -4.41 -6.18
C LYS A 64 -13.11 -3.68 -6.18
N VAL A 65 -13.14 -2.40 -6.53
CA VAL A 65 -14.38 -1.62 -6.61
C VAL A 65 -15.25 -2.15 -7.76
N VAL A 66 -14.65 -2.37 -8.94
CA VAL A 66 -15.35 -2.91 -10.10
C VAL A 66 -15.87 -4.31 -9.83
N GLU A 67 -15.08 -5.18 -9.21
CA GLU A 67 -15.50 -6.54 -8.82
C GLU A 67 -16.68 -6.49 -7.86
N LYS A 68 -16.63 -5.64 -6.82
CA LYS A 68 -17.74 -5.46 -5.89
C LYS A 68 -19.01 -4.95 -6.58
N GLU A 69 -18.89 -3.98 -7.48
CA GLU A 69 -20.03 -3.46 -8.26
C GLU A 69 -20.62 -4.53 -9.17
N ILE A 70 -19.80 -5.33 -9.85
CA ILE A 70 -20.25 -6.45 -10.69
C ILE A 70 -20.96 -7.50 -9.84
N LEU A 71 -20.41 -7.88 -8.68
CA LEU A 71 -21.03 -8.84 -7.77
C LEU A 71 -22.36 -8.30 -7.22
N ASN A 72 -22.41 -7.03 -6.84
CA ASN A 72 -23.62 -6.37 -6.35
C ASN A 72 -24.70 -6.33 -7.44
N LEU A 73 -24.33 -5.96 -8.67
CA LEU A 73 -25.22 -5.98 -9.82
C LEU A 73 -25.70 -7.41 -10.13
N GLY A 74 -24.81 -8.39 -10.07
CA GLY A 74 -25.16 -9.81 -10.24
C GLY A 74 -26.18 -10.27 -9.20
N PHE A 75 -25.99 -9.92 -7.93
CA PHE A 75 -26.95 -10.21 -6.87
C PHE A 75 -28.32 -9.55 -7.13
N LEU A 76 -28.31 -8.28 -7.57
CA LEU A 76 -29.53 -7.54 -7.93
C LEU A 76 -30.29 -8.13 -9.11
N ILE A 77 -29.59 -8.64 -10.12
CA ILE A 77 -30.19 -9.15 -11.37
C ILE A 77 -30.65 -10.60 -11.22
N PHE A 78 -29.83 -11.46 -10.58
CA PHE A 78 -30.09 -12.88 -10.54
C PHE A 78 -30.84 -13.34 -9.29
N GLY A 79 -30.81 -12.56 -8.19
CA GLY A 79 -31.35 -12.98 -6.90
C GLY A 79 -30.56 -14.15 -6.31
N ALA A 80 -30.36 -14.17 -4.99
CA ALA A 80 -29.79 -15.34 -4.31
C ALA A 80 -30.79 -16.50 -4.25
#